data_AF-A0A9W8WKF8-F1
#
_entry.id   AF-A0A9W8WKF8-F1
#
_cell.length_a   1.000
_cell.length_b   1.000
_cell.length_c   1.000
_cell.angle_alpha   90.00
_cell.angle_beta   90.00
_cell.angle_gamma   90.00
#
_symmetry.space_group_name_H-M   'P 1'
#
loop_
_entity.id
_entity.type
_entity.pdbx_description
1 polymer ?
#
loop_
_entity_poly.entity_id
_entity_poly.type
_entity_poly.pdbx_seq_one_letter_code
_entity_poly.pdbx_strand_id
1 'polypeptide(L)'
;MALAFQACWRIQLPEHHLIGELIAEEIDGGIVLRIGPDRHYGLGGPFTSVRDYLRAHIRSSLVALEKQQGIEEYKERFLDRIRDFVDNGLHNIPVIVEDIPIVAMHADLGPHNIIVSSQTHSEIRAAIDWEFVASAPYASLHRIIEMLFRKPAPNGFGPEYDRADELREAFWGTIPDWKLWDQSEATQVFLQWFRFGLFMKPEWRPKDLPEDEIQDFWLENIRVVEGILSRYS
;
A
#
# COMPACT_ATOMS: atom_id res chain seq x y z
N MET A 1 7.66 7.23 -14.11
CA MET A 1 7.21 6.73 -12.79
C MET A 1 8.22 5.80 -12.13
N ALA A 2 8.61 4.66 -12.72
CA ALA A 2 9.55 3.71 -12.09
C ALA A 2 10.84 4.39 -11.55
N LEU A 3 11.47 5.24 -12.36
CA LEU A 3 12.65 6.01 -11.94
C LEU A 3 12.38 6.99 -10.78
N ALA A 4 11.16 7.53 -10.67
CA ALA A 4 10.80 8.43 -9.58
C ALA A 4 10.66 7.66 -8.26
N PHE A 5 10.01 6.49 -8.30
CA PHE A 5 9.96 5.58 -7.15
C PHE A 5 11.36 5.18 -6.71
N GLN A 6 12.20 4.72 -7.64
CA GLN A 6 13.59 4.36 -7.34
C GLN A 6 14.39 5.53 -6.76
N ALA A 7 14.20 6.76 -7.27
CA ALA A 7 14.88 7.93 -6.74
C ALA A 7 14.49 8.18 -5.26
N CYS A 8 13.19 8.06 -4.93
CA CYS A 8 12.72 8.16 -3.55
C CYS A 8 13.28 7.02 -2.69
N TRP A 9 13.19 5.78 -3.17
CA TRP A 9 13.61 4.60 -2.42
C TRP A 9 15.11 4.51 -2.16
N ARG A 10 15.92 5.28 -2.89
CA ARG A 10 17.37 5.41 -2.69
C ARG A 10 17.77 6.51 -1.70
N ILE A 11 16.82 7.31 -1.21
CA ILE A 11 17.09 8.27 -0.14
C ILE A 11 17.52 7.48 1.11
N GLN A 12 18.66 7.86 1.68
CA GLN A 12 19.18 7.21 2.87
C GLN A 12 18.31 7.56 4.08
N LEU A 13 17.86 6.52 4.78
CA LEU A 13 17.12 6.65 6.03
C LEU A 13 18.09 6.83 7.21
N PRO A 14 17.69 7.59 8.25
CA PRO A 14 18.53 7.86 9.42
C PRO A 14 18.76 6.63 10.31
N GLU A 15 17.77 5.73 10.38
CA GLU A 15 17.86 4.46 11.08
C GLU A 15 17.39 3.34 10.15
N HIS A 16 18.23 2.31 9.98
CA HIS A 16 17.81 1.10 9.30
C HIS A 16 16.74 0.43 10.18
N HIS A 17 15.58 0.13 9.60
CA HIS A 17 14.48 -0.69 10.16
C HIS A 17 13.36 0.02 10.95
N LEU A 18 13.44 1.32 11.25
CA LEU A 18 12.27 2.02 11.82
C LEU A 18 11.23 2.30 10.73
N ILE A 19 9.95 2.10 11.06
CA ILE A 19 8.81 2.36 10.18
C ILE A 19 7.92 3.42 10.83
N GLY A 20 7.60 4.50 10.11
CA GLY A 20 6.80 5.60 10.61
C GLY A 20 6.91 6.85 9.76
N GLU A 21 6.41 7.98 10.26
CA GLU A 21 6.47 9.28 9.57
C GLU A 21 7.93 9.73 9.38
N LEU A 22 8.28 10.16 8.16
CA LEU A 22 9.62 10.69 7.87
C LEU A 22 9.61 12.20 8.03
N ILE A 23 10.29 12.71 9.05
CA ILE A 23 10.29 14.14 9.37
C ILE A 23 11.63 14.73 8.97
N ALA A 24 11.60 15.78 8.14
CA ALA A 24 12.76 16.57 7.80
C ALA A 24 12.88 17.77 8.73
N GLU A 25 14.07 17.99 9.27
CA GLU A 25 14.40 19.19 10.04
C GLU A 25 15.63 19.88 9.47
N GLU A 26 15.62 21.21 9.48
CA GLU A 26 16.79 22.01 9.14
C GLU A 26 17.63 22.22 10.40
N ILE A 27 18.85 21.69 10.40
CA ILE A 27 19.84 21.83 11.48
C ILE A 27 21.12 22.38 10.84
N ASP A 28 21.56 23.55 11.29
CA ASP A 28 22.77 24.22 10.80
C ASP A 28 22.86 24.37 9.26
N GLY A 29 21.71 24.62 8.62
CA GLY A 29 21.59 24.76 7.16
C GLY A 29 21.62 23.44 6.38
N GLY A 30 21.62 22.30 7.07
CA GLY A 30 21.47 20.96 6.49
C GLY A 30 20.10 20.36 6.80
N ILE A 31 19.59 19.53 5.89
CA ILE A 31 18.38 18.73 6.14
C ILE A 31 18.80 17.44 6.86
N VAL A 32 18.24 17.22 8.04
CA VAL A 32 18.38 15.98 8.82
C VAL A 32 17.03 15.28 8.84
N LEU A 33 17.02 13.99 8.52
CA LEU A 33 15.82 13.16 8.57
C LEU A 33 15.73 12.45 9.93
N ARG A 34 14.52 12.33 10.47
CA ARG A 34 14.18 11.47 11.60
C ARG A 34 12.91 10.67 11.32
N ILE A 35 12.70 9.60 12.08
CA ILE A 35 11.51 8.75 11.94
C ILE A 35 10.67 8.89 13.21
N GLY A 36 9.43 9.36 13.05
CA GLY A 36 8.44 9.52 14.12
C GLY A 36 7.29 8.53 13.99
N PRO A 37 6.29 8.59 14.89
CA PRO A 37 5.05 7.83 14.75
C PRO A 37 4.33 8.21 13.44
N ASP A 38 3.73 7.24 12.74
CA ASP A 38 2.85 7.48 11.61
C ASP A 38 1.57 8.18 12.08
N ARG A 39 1.49 9.48 11.77
CA ARG A 39 0.32 10.32 12.05
C ARG A 39 -0.67 10.36 10.89
N HIS A 40 -0.21 10.13 9.66
CA HIS A 40 -1.02 10.29 8.45
C HIS A 40 -2.21 9.33 8.42
N TYR A 41 -1.99 8.10 8.86
CA TYR A 41 -3.04 7.08 8.95
C TYR A 41 -3.41 6.72 10.39
N GLY A 42 -2.84 7.44 11.37
CA GLY A 42 -3.04 7.20 12.80
C GLY A 42 -2.60 5.80 13.23
N LEU A 43 -1.67 5.18 12.50
CA LEU A 43 -1.19 3.83 12.79
C LEU A 43 -0.36 3.78 14.08
N GLY A 44 0.27 4.90 14.47
CA GLY A 44 1.14 4.98 15.64
C GLY A 44 2.60 4.66 15.28
N GLY A 45 3.32 4.01 16.18
CA GLY A 45 4.76 3.73 16.00
C GLY A 45 5.67 4.80 16.63
N PRO A 46 6.93 4.96 16.18
CA PRO A 46 7.56 4.20 15.09
C PRO A 46 7.63 2.70 15.40
N PHE A 47 7.48 1.85 14.38
CA PHE A 47 7.57 0.40 14.51
C PHE A 47 8.99 -0.06 14.25
N THR A 48 9.46 -1.05 15.00
CA THR A 48 10.77 -1.69 14.83
C THR A 48 10.69 -3.00 14.05
N SER A 49 9.50 -3.39 13.58
CA SER A 49 9.21 -4.66 12.91
C SER A 49 8.13 -4.45 11.84
N VAL A 50 8.33 -5.08 10.69
CA VAL A 50 7.35 -5.12 9.60
C VAL A 50 6.09 -5.86 10.02
N ARG A 51 6.21 -6.89 10.87
CA ARG A 51 5.05 -7.61 11.41
C ARG A 51 4.22 -6.72 12.31
N ASP A 52 4.84 -5.92 13.17
CA ASP A 52 4.09 -4.99 14.03
C ASP A 52 3.41 -3.89 13.22
N TYR A 53 4.08 -3.38 12.19
CA TYR A 53 3.48 -2.47 11.21
C TYR A 53 2.27 -3.11 10.51
N LEU A 54 2.39 -4.34 9.98
CA LEU A 54 1.28 -5.06 9.34
C LEU A 54 0.11 -5.29 10.30
N ARG A 55 0.39 -5.65 11.56
CA ARG A 55 -0.65 -5.82 12.59
C ARG A 55 -1.39 -4.51 12.85
N ALA A 56 -0.67 -3.41 12.97
CA ALA A 56 -1.25 -2.09 13.18
C ALA A 56 -2.11 -1.68 11.97
N HIS A 57 -1.60 -1.86 10.75
CA HIS A 57 -2.33 -1.63 9.49
C HIS A 57 -3.64 -2.41 9.44
N ILE A 58 -3.59 -3.73 9.64
CA ILE A 58 -4.79 -4.59 9.55
C ILE A 58 -5.81 -4.23 10.64
N ARG A 59 -5.36 -3.95 11.88
CA ARG A 59 -6.26 -3.52 12.96
C ARG A 59 -6.90 -2.17 12.67
N SER A 60 -6.13 -1.21 12.15
CA SER A 60 -6.65 0.09 11.75
C SER A 60 -7.72 -0.05 10.66
N SER A 61 -7.47 -0.93 9.68
CA SER A 61 -8.44 -1.24 8.64
C SER A 61 -9.72 -1.89 9.18
N LEU A 62 -9.64 -2.76 10.20
CA LEU A 62 -10.84 -3.32 10.86
C LEU A 62 -11.65 -2.21 11.53
N VAL A 63 -11.00 -1.32 12.27
CA VAL A 63 -11.67 -0.17 12.91
C VAL A 63 -12.36 0.72 11.86
N ALA A 64 -11.72 0.93 10.70
CA ALA A 64 -12.31 1.68 9.60
C ALA A 64 -13.52 0.95 8.99
N LEU A 65 -13.42 -0.36 8.76
CA LEU A 65 -14.52 -1.20 8.30
C LEU A 65 -15.70 -1.13 9.27
N GLU A 66 -15.48 -1.30 10.58
CA GLU A 66 -16.53 -1.26 11.60
C GLU A 66 -17.31 0.06 11.58
N LYS A 67 -16.62 1.19 11.38
CA LYS A 67 -17.23 2.52 11.36
C LYS A 67 -17.98 2.83 10.06
N GLN A 68 -17.59 2.22 8.94
CA GLN A 68 -18.16 2.54 7.63
C GLN A 68 -19.66 2.23 7.55
N GLN A 69 -20.44 3.08 6.91
CA GLN A 69 -21.87 2.86 6.67
C GLN A 69 -22.13 2.67 5.17
N GLY A 70 -23.27 2.09 4.79
CA GLY A 70 -23.66 1.91 3.39
C GLY A 70 -23.02 0.70 2.70
N ILE A 71 -22.53 -0.26 3.48
CA ILE A 71 -21.94 -1.54 3.03
C ILE A 71 -22.44 -2.70 3.90
N GLU A 72 -23.66 -2.59 4.42
CA GLU A 72 -24.24 -3.50 5.41
C GLU A 72 -24.26 -4.94 4.90
N GLU A 73 -24.55 -5.17 3.61
CA GLU A 73 -24.57 -6.50 3.01
C GLU A 73 -23.18 -7.16 3.01
N TYR A 74 -22.12 -6.37 2.80
CA TYR A 74 -20.74 -6.85 2.92
C TYR A 74 -20.41 -7.21 4.37
N LYS A 75 -20.82 -6.35 5.31
CA LYS A 75 -20.56 -6.54 6.74
C LYS A 75 -21.28 -7.75 7.31
N GLU A 76 -22.55 -7.95 6.97
CA GLU A 76 -23.32 -9.13 7.36
C GLU A 76 -22.61 -10.42 6.96
N ARG A 77 -21.95 -10.43 5.80
CA ARG A 77 -21.22 -11.61 5.31
C ARG A 77 -19.83 -11.78 5.93
N PHE A 78 -19.08 -10.70 6.15
CA PHE A 78 -17.66 -10.80 6.45
C PHE A 78 -17.22 -10.24 7.79
N LEU A 79 -17.94 -9.29 8.40
CA LEU A 79 -17.42 -8.52 9.52
C LEU A 79 -17.03 -9.39 10.71
N ASP A 80 -17.89 -10.31 11.14
CA ASP A 80 -17.61 -11.15 12.30
C ASP A 80 -16.46 -12.13 12.06
N ARG A 81 -16.36 -12.69 10.84
CA ARG A 81 -15.25 -13.56 10.44
C ARG A 81 -13.92 -12.81 10.37
N ILE A 82 -13.93 -11.58 9.83
CA ILE A 82 -12.76 -10.71 9.81
C ILE A 82 -12.35 -10.36 11.23
N ARG A 83 -13.30 -9.96 12.09
CA ARG A 83 -13.02 -9.61 13.49
C ARG A 83 -12.36 -10.77 14.22
N ASP A 84 -12.96 -11.96 14.15
CA ASP A 84 -12.41 -13.17 14.76
C ASP A 84 -10.98 -13.46 14.26
N PHE A 85 -10.77 -13.39 12.95
CA PHE A 85 -9.43 -13.57 12.36
C PHE A 85 -8.43 -12.48 12.78
N VAL A 86 -8.83 -11.23 12.91
CA VAL A 86 -7.94 -10.13 13.32
C VAL A 86 -7.57 -10.24 14.80
N ASP A 87 -8.51 -10.67 15.64
CA ASP A 87 -8.28 -10.86 17.07
C ASP A 87 -7.38 -12.07 17.33
N ASN A 88 -7.57 -13.16 16.57
CA ASN A 88 -6.94 -14.44 16.85
C ASN A 88 -5.83 -14.84 15.87
N GLY A 89 -5.82 -14.37 14.63
CA GLY A 89 -5.01 -14.90 13.53
C GLY A 89 -3.75 -14.09 13.16
N LEU A 90 -3.59 -12.85 13.63
CA LEU A 90 -2.46 -11.98 13.24
C LEU A 90 -1.08 -12.45 13.77
N HIS A 91 -1.05 -13.44 14.65
CA HIS A 91 0.20 -14.08 15.06
C HIS A 91 0.80 -14.95 13.93
N ASN A 92 -0.01 -15.34 12.93
CA ASN A 92 0.41 -16.16 11.79
C ASN A 92 1.19 -15.39 10.72
N ILE A 93 1.38 -14.07 10.86
CA ILE A 93 2.20 -13.29 9.91
C ILE A 93 3.64 -13.85 9.92
N PRO A 94 4.12 -14.43 8.82
CA PRO A 94 5.42 -15.11 8.80
C PRO A 94 6.58 -14.14 9.02
N VAL A 95 7.69 -14.63 9.60
CA VAL A 95 8.89 -13.80 9.85
C VAL A 95 9.58 -13.33 8.57
N ILE A 96 9.36 -14.00 7.43
CA ILE A 96 9.97 -13.62 6.14
C ILE A 96 9.58 -12.21 5.67
N VAL A 97 8.47 -11.65 6.18
CA VAL A 97 8.10 -10.27 5.84
C VAL A 97 9.09 -9.24 6.41
N GLU A 98 9.90 -9.59 7.40
CA GLU A 98 10.92 -8.69 7.96
C GLU A 98 12.05 -8.40 6.95
N ASP A 99 12.22 -9.25 5.94
CA ASP A 99 13.25 -9.10 4.90
C ASP A 99 12.87 -8.09 3.80
N ILE A 100 11.64 -7.55 3.84
CA ILE A 100 11.22 -6.57 2.84
C ILE A 100 11.97 -5.23 3.00
N PRO A 101 12.40 -4.59 1.90
CA PRO A 101 13.05 -3.29 1.98
C PRO A 101 12.15 -2.21 2.58
N ILE A 102 12.66 -1.55 3.62
CA ILE A 102 12.10 -0.32 4.20
C ILE A 102 12.78 0.86 3.51
N VAL A 103 11.97 1.80 3.01
CA VAL A 103 12.41 2.88 2.12
C VAL A 103 11.81 4.21 2.54
N ALA A 104 12.43 5.31 2.09
CA ALA A 104 11.72 6.58 2.07
C ALA A 104 10.59 6.51 1.04
N MET A 105 9.37 6.64 1.52
CA MET A 105 8.14 6.50 0.79
C MET A 105 7.47 7.85 0.63
N HIS A 106 7.06 8.17 -0.60
CA HIS A 106 6.18 9.29 -0.90
C HIS A 106 4.79 8.73 -1.24
N ALA A 107 3.84 8.86 -0.32
CA ALA A 107 2.54 8.19 -0.39
C ALA A 107 1.55 8.85 -1.36
N ASP A 108 1.92 9.97 -2.00
CA ASP A 108 1.19 10.54 -3.14
C ASP A 108 2.09 10.72 -4.38
N LEU A 109 2.95 9.74 -4.67
CA LEU A 109 3.88 9.83 -5.81
C LEU A 109 3.19 9.50 -7.15
N GLY A 110 2.18 10.30 -7.51
CA GLY A 110 1.52 10.26 -8.81
C GLY A 110 2.19 11.16 -9.85
N PRO A 111 1.81 11.06 -11.14
CA PRO A 111 2.35 11.93 -12.19
C PRO A 111 2.20 13.43 -11.91
N HIS A 112 1.19 13.83 -11.14
CA HIS A 112 0.95 15.22 -10.75
C HIS A 112 2.04 15.79 -9.82
N ASN A 113 2.76 14.94 -9.10
CA ASN A 113 3.82 15.33 -8.16
C ASN A 113 5.24 15.13 -8.72
N ILE A 114 5.37 14.87 -10.03
CA ILE A 114 6.65 14.71 -10.71
C ILE A 114 6.87 15.82 -11.74
N ILE A 115 7.96 16.57 -11.59
CA ILE A 115 8.42 17.55 -12.57
C ILE A 115 9.46 16.88 -13.48
N VAL A 116 9.23 16.93 -14.78
CA VAL A 116 10.16 16.42 -15.81
C VAL A 116 10.77 17.56 -16.63
N SER A 117 11.90 17.28 -17.27
CA SER A 117 12.59 18.23 -18.15
C SER A 117 11.76 18.53 -19.40
N SER A 118 11.65 19.81 -19.76
CA SER A 118 10.97 20.25 -20.99
C SER A 118 11.72 19.88 -22.28
N GLN A 119 13.00 19.52 -22.16
CA GLN A 119 13.85 19.09 -23.28
C GLN A 119 13.95 17.56 -23.38
N THR A 120 13.78 16.86 -22.26
CA THR A 120 13.98 15.41 -22.19
C THR A 120 12.99 14.81 -21.18
N HIS A 121 11.79 14.44 -21.62
CA HIS A 121 10.70 14.04 -20.72
C HIS A 121 10.99 12.78 -19.87
N SER A 122 12.06 12.01 -20.18
CA SER A 122 12.55 10.92 -19.35
C SER A 122 13.42 11.37 -18.17
N GLU A 123 13.89 12.62 -18.17
CA GLU A 123 14.68 13.22 -17.10
C GLU A 123 13.75 13.83 -16.04
N ILE A 124 13.76 13.24 -14.84
CA ILE A 124 13.06 13.76 -13.67
C ILE A 124 13.87 14.91 -13.09
N ARG A 125 13.24 16.08 -12.95
CA ARG A 125 13.83 17.29 -12.36
C ARG A 125 13.56 17.40 -10.87
N ALA A 126 12.36 17.04 -10.43
CA ALA A 126 11.98 17.06 -9.03
C ALA A 126 10.79 16.13 -8.77
N ALA A 127 10.70 15.63 -7.54
CA ALA A 127 9.46 15.21 -6.92
C ALA A 127 9.05 16.28 -5.91
N ILE A 128 7.78 16.66 -5.91
CA ILE A 128 7.23 17.73 -5.07
C ILE A 128 6.13 17.18 -4.17
N ASP A 129 5.63 18.04 -3.28
CA ASP A 129 4.49 17.73 -2.40
C ASP A 129 4.75 16.62 -1.37
N TRP A 130 5.83 16.83 -0.59
CA TRP A 130 6.33 15.90 0.42
C TRP A 130 5.48 15.85 1.71
N GLU A 131 4.19 16.18 1.65
CA GLU A 131 3.33 16.21 2.85
C GLU A 131 3.04 14.81 3.42
N PHE A 132 3.00 13.78 2.57
CA PHE A 132 2.71 12.39 2.93
C PHE A 132 3.93 11.50 2.75
N VAL A 133 4.87 11.60 3.69
CA VAL A 133 6.17 10.89 3.60
C VAL A 133 6.42 10.02 4.82
N ALA A 134 6.93 8.82 4.57
CA ALA A 134 7.15 7.83 5.60
C ALA A 134 8.43 7.03 5.35
N SER A 135 8.99 6.45 6.40
CA SER A 135 9.82 5.26 6.29
C SER A 135 8.91 4.05 6.38
N ALA A 136 8.80 3.25 5.32
CA ALA A 136 7.88 2.10 5.29
C ALA A 136 8.36 1.01 4.32
N PRO A 137 7.85 -0.23 4.46
CA PRO A 137 8.01 -1.27 3.44
C PRO A 137 7.56 -0.74 2.08
N TYR A 138 8.43 -0.80 1.06
CA TYR A 138 8.16 -0.15 -0.24
C TYR A 138 6.85 -0.62 -0.89
N ALA A 139 6.50 -1.90 -0.68
CA ALA A 139 5.29 -2.52 -1.20
C ALA A 139 3.99 -1.99 -0.55
N SER A 140 4.08 -1.16 0.49
CA SER A 140 2.92 -0.41 1.02
C SER A 140 2.35 0.57 -0.01
N LEU A 141 3.13 0.92 -1.04
CA LEU A 141 2.69 1.69 -2.22
C LEU A 141 1.85 0.88 -3.22
N HIS A 142 1.46 -0.35 -2.88
CA HIS A 142 0.75 -1.28 -3.76
C HIS A 142 -0.39 -0.62 -4.56
N ARG A 143 -1.29 0.12 -3.89
CA ARG A 143 -2.43 0.77 -4.56
C ARG A 143 -1.95 1.77 -5.61
N ILE A 144 -0.97 2.62 -5.28
CA ILE A 144 -0.47 3.67 -6.19
C ILE A 144 0.20 3.05 -7.41
N ILE A 145 1.02 2.02 -7.20
CA ILE A 145 1.70 1.32 -8.28
C ILE A 145 0.70 0.58 -9.17
N GLU A 146 -0.26 -0.16 -8.60
CA GLU A 146 -1.26 -0.90 -9.37
C GLU A 146 -2.19 0.01 -10.19
N MET A 147 -2.46 1.22 -9.73
CA MET A 147 -3.25 2.20 -10.49
C MET A 147 -2.55 2.69 -11.77
N LEU A 148 -1.24 2.46 -11.94
CA LEU A 148 -0.56 2.70 -13.21
C LEU A 148 -0.97 1.70 -14.31
N PHE A 149 -1.52 0.55 -13.93
CA PHE A 149 -1.82 -0.57 -14.83
C PHE A 149 -3.32 -0.84 -15.00
N ARG A 150 -4.17 0.01 -14.41
CA ARG A 150 -5.61 -0.20 -14.28
C ARG A 150 -6.40 1.02 -14.69
N LYS A 151 -7.59 0.79 -15.23
CA LYS A 151 -8.55 1.84 -15.55
C LYS A 151 -9.17 2.36 -14.23
N PRO A 152 -9.50 3.66 -14.14
CA PRO A 152 -10.29 4.18 -13.04
C PRO A 152 -11.64 3.46 -12.96
N ALA A 153 -12.11 3.18 -11.75
CA ALA A 153 -13.43 2.59 -11.52
C ALA A 153 -14.05 3.12 -10.21
N PRO A 154 -15.39 3.10 -10.09
CA PRO A 154 -16.07 3.61 -8.89
C PRO A 154 -15.72 2.85 -7.61
N ASN A 155 -15.34 1.57 -7.72
CA ASN A 155 -14.85 0.77 -6.59
C ASN A 155 -13.37 1.03 -6.24
N GLY A 156 -12.74 2.01 -6.90
CA GLY A 156 -11.35 2.39 -6.64
C GLY A 156 -10.30 1.40 -7.13
N PHE A 157 -10.69 0.29 -7.76
CA PHE A 157 -9.79 -0.76 -8.25
C PHE A 157 -10.34 -1.39 -9.54
N GLY A 158 -10.23 -0.64 -10.64
CA GLY A 158 -10.82 -1.03 -11.91
C GLY A 158 -10.09 -2.15 -12.64
N PRO A 159 -10.63 -2.56 -13.79
CA PRO A 159 -10.02 -3.60 -14.62
C PRO A 159 -8.65 -3.14 -15.12
N GLU A 160 -7.77 -4.10 -15.33
CA GLU A 160 -6.48 -3.86 -15.94
C GLU A 160 -6.62 -3.35 -17.38
N TYR A 161 -5.63 -2.59 -17.86
CA TYR A 161 -5.52 -2.29 -19.28
C TYR A 161 -5.24 -3.57 -20.08
N ASP A 162 -5.68 -3.64 -21.33
CA ASP A 162 -5.52 -4.81 -22.20
C ASP A 162 -4.06 -5.28 -22.35
N ARG A 163 -3.08 -4.40 -22.09
CA ARG A 163 -1.63 -4.68 -22.11
C ARG A 163 -0.95 -4.37 -20.77
N ALA A 164 -1.67 -4.51 -19.66
CA ALA A 164 -1.15 -4.21 -18.32
C ALA A 164 0.12 -5.01 -18.00
N ASP A 165 0.21 -6.27 -18.42
CA ASP A 165 1.41 -7.09 -18.21
C ASP A 165 2.64 -6.51 -18.90
N GLU A 166 2.51 -6.02 -20.12
CA GLU A 166 3.62 -5.36 -20.82
C GLU A 166 4.03 -4.05 -20.14
N LEU A 167 3.06 -3.29 -19.63
CA LEU A 167 3.34 -2.07 -18.85
C LEU A 167 4.06 -2.40 -17.54
N ARG A 168 3.64 -3.47 -16.85
CA ARG A 168 4.24 -3.95 -15.61
C ARG A 168 5.66 -4.45 -15.85
N GLU A 169 5.89 -5.21 -16.92
CA GLU A 169 7.22 -5.64 -17.36
C GLU A 169 8.12 -4.46 -17.70
N ALA A 170 7.61 -3.45 -18.41
CA ALA A 170 8.37 -2.23 -18.72
C ALA A 170 8.68 -1.40 -17.46
N PHE A 171 7.72 -1.27 -16.54
CA PHE A 171 7.90 -0.54 -15.28
C PHE A 171 9.00 -1.16 -14.43
N TRP A 172 8.89 -2.45 -14.12
CA TRP A 172 9.89 -3.14 -13.30
C TRP A 172 11.21 -3.35 -14.05
N GLY A 173 11.17 -3.57 -15.36
CA GLY A 173 12.35 -3.67 -16.21
C GLY A 173 13.20 -2.39 -16.24
N THR A 174 12.59 -1.23 -15.95
CA THR A 174 13.31 0.04 -15.81
C THR A 174 14.15 0.11 -14.52
N ILE A 175 13.78 -0.67 -13.49
CA ILE A 175 14.40 -0.66 -12.16
C ILE A 175 14.76 -2.09 -11.72
N PRO A 176 15.71 -2.76 -12.41
CA PRO A 176 15.90 -4.22 -12.32
C PRO A 176 16.21 -4.74 -10.91
N ASP A 177 16.94 -3.98 -10.09
CA ASP A 177 17.19 -4.36 -8.69
C ASP A 177 15.89 -4.47 -7.88
N TRP A 178 14.93 -3.56 -8.14
CA TRP A 178 13.62 -3.55 -7.50
C TRP A 178 12.69 -4.61 -8.08
N LYS A 179 12.86 -5.00 -9.35
CA LYS A 179 12.16 -6.15 -9.92
C LYS A 179 12.48 -7.45 -9.16
N LEU A 180 13.73 -7.64 -8.75
CA LEU A 180 14.13 -8.80 -7.95
C LEU A 180 13.45 -8.78 -6.57
N TRP A 181 13.37 -7.60 -5.93
CA TRP A 181 12.63 -7.44 -4.68
C TRP A 181 11.12 -7.70 -4.87
N ASP A 182 10.52 -7.21 -5.95
CA ASP A 182 9.10 -7.43 -6.26
C ASP A 182 8.78 -8.92 -6.40
N GLN A 183 9.69 -9.67 -7.00
CA GLN A 183 9.56 -11.12 -7.20
C GLN A 183 9.95 -11.96 -5.96
N SER A 184 10.45 -11.33 -4.89
CA SER A 184 10.90 -12.04 -3.69
C SER A 184 9.74 -12.59 -2.86
N GLU A 185 9.97 -13.71 -2.18
CA GLU A 185 8.98 -14.31 -1.28
C GLU A 185 8.57 -13.35 -0.16
N ALA A 186 9.52 -12.61 0.41
CA ALA A 186 9.26 -11.59 1.43
C ALA A 186 8.22 -10.56 0.98
N THR A 187 8.37 -10.02 -0.24
CA THR A 187 7.41 -9.07 -0.82
C THR A 187 6.06 -9.73 -1.10
N GLN A 188 6.03 -10.94 -1.66
CA GLN A 188 4.77 -11.62 -1.98
C GLN A 188 3.96 -11.94 -0.71
N VAL A 189 4.63 -12.41 0.34
CA VAL A 189 3.99 -12.64 1.65
C VAL A 189 3.54 -11.33 2.27
N PHE A 190 4.39 -10.29 2.28
CA PHE A 190 4.01 -8.97 2.76
C PHE A 190 2.76 -8.44 2.05
N LEU A 191 2.75 -8.47 0.71
CA LEU A 191 1.63 -8.01 -0.11
C LEU A 191 0.36 -8.78 0.19
N GLN A 192 0.44 -10.09 0.49
CA GLN A 192 -0.73 -10.87 0.86
C GLN A 192 -1.42 -10.30 2.11
N TRP A 193 -0.65 -10.03 3.18
CA TRP A 193 -1.17 -9.48 4.43
C TRP A 193 -1.52 -7.99 4.34
N PHE A 194 -0.71 -7.21 3.63
CA PHE A 194 -0.98 -5.79 3.42
C PHE A 194 -2.27 -5.57 2.60
N ARG A 195 -2.45 -6.36 1.54
CA ARG A 195 -3.68 -6.35 0.72
C ARG A 195 -4.89 -6.80 1.52
N PHE A 196 -4.76 -7.75 2.44
CA PHE A 196 -5.88 -8.10 3.33
C PHE A 196 -6.39 -6.87 4.09
N GLY A 197 -5.49 -6.10 4.72
CA GLY A 197 -5.85 -4.84 5.38
C GLY A 197 -6.39 -3.78 4.42
N LEU A 198 -5.86 -3.70 3.19
CA LEU A 198 -6.33 -2.73 2.19
C LEU A 198 -7.75 -3.05 1.69
N PHE A 199 -8.02 -4.33 1.40
CA PHE A 199 -9.23 -4.79 0.72
C PHE A 199 -10.35 -5.22 1.66
N MET A 200 -10.11 -5.32 2.98
CA MET A 200 -11.20 -5.53 3.93
C MET A 200 -12.18 -4.35 4.01
N LYS A 201 -11.77 -3.16 3.57
CA LYS A 201 -12.60 -1.96 3.51
C LYS A 201 -13.01 -1.68 2.06
N PRO A 202 -14.19 -2.14 1.60
CA PRO A 202 -14.66 -1.86 0.26
C PRO A 202 -15.12 -0.41 0.09
N GLU A 203 -15.12 0.09 -1.15
CA GLU A 203 -15.71 1.38 -1.50
C GLU A 203 -17.24 1.33 -1.48
N TRP A 204 -17.86 2.50 -1.39
CA TRP A 204 -19.31 2.66 -1.36
C TRP A 204 -19.89 2.28 -2.70
N ARG A 205 -20.88 1.37 -2.71
CA ARG A 205 -21.58 1.02 -3.94
C ARG A 205 -22.63 2.08 -4.30
N PRO A 206 -22.93 2.28 -5.59
CA PRO A 206 -24.15 2.96 -6.01
C PRO A 206 -25.40 2.32 -5.39
N LYS A 207 -26.36 3.16 -4.94
CA LYS A 207 -27.61 2.67 -4.32
C LYS A 207 -28.46 1.87 -5.30
N ASP A 208 -28.47 2.29 -6.56
CA ASP A 208 -29.31 1.74 -7.63
C ASP A 208 -28.65 0.58 -8.38
N LEU A 209 -27.55 0.03 -7.84
CA LEU A 209 -26.89 -1.13 -8.45
C LEU A 209 -27.83 -2.35 -8.36
N PRO A 210 -28.04 -3.10 -9.46
CA PRO A 210 -28.80 -4.35 -9.43
C PRO A 210 -28.25 -5.34 -8.40
N GLU A 211 -29.11 -6.10 -7.74
CA GLU A 211 -28.74 -7.01 -6.65
C GLU A 211 -27.70 -8.06 -7.08
N ASP A 212 -27.79 -8.51 -8.34
CA ASP A 212 -26.85 -9.44 -8.98
C ASP A 212 -25.47 -8.82 -9.27
N GLU A 213 -25.37 -7.49 -9.40
CA GLU A 213 -24.11 -6.78 -9.65
C GLU A 213 -23.39 -6.34 -8.36
N ILE A 214 -24.07 -6.39 -7.20
CA ILE A 214 -23.50 -5.93 -5.91
C ILE A 214 -22.25 -6.73 -5.56
N GLN A 215 -22.29 -8.05 -5.76
CA GLN A 215 -21.14 -8.92 -5.50
C GLN A 215 -19.98 -8.61 -6.45
N ASP A 216 -20.28 -8.34 -7.73
CA ASP A 216 -19.28 -8.01 -8.73
C ASP A 216 -18.57 -6.68 -8.42
N PHE A 217 -19.31 -5.71 -7.85
CA PHE A 217 -18.73 -4.42 -7.44
C PHE A 217 -17.61 -4.59 -6.41
N TRP A 218 -17.77 -5.52 -5.47
CA TRP A 218 -16.80 -5.85 -4.42
C TRP A 218 -15.98 -7.12 -4.71
N LEU A 219 -15.99 -7.63 -5.94
CA LEU A 219 -15.40 -8.93 -6.29
C LEU A 219 -13.95 -9.06 -5.84
N GLU A 220 -13.13 -8.02 -6.06
CA GLU A 220 -11.73 -8.03 -5.64
C GLU A 220 -11.58 -8.00 -4.11
N ASN A 221 -12.40 -7.21 -3.41
CA ASN A 221 -12.44 -7.19 -1.95
C ASN A 221 -12.76 -8.57 -1.39
N ILE A 222 -13.80 -9.20 -1.93
CA ILE A 222 -14.24 -10.55 -1.56
C ILE A 222 -13.12 -11.56 -1.82
N ARG A 223 -12.53 -11.56 -3.02
CA ARG A 223 -11.47 -12.48 -3.42
C ARG A 223 -10.27 -12.41 -2.48
N VAL A 224 -9.81 -11.21 -2.14
CA VAL A 224 -8.65 -11.00 -1.26
C VAL A 224 -8.96 -11.42 0.18
N VAL A 225 -10.12 -11.02 0.71
CA VAL A 225 -10.53 -11.33 2.08
C VAL A 225 -10.76 -12.84 2.25
N GLU A 226 -11.51 -13.48 1.36
CA GLU A 226 -11.75 -14.92 1.40
C GLU A 226 -10.45 -15.71 1.22
N GLY A 227 -9.52 -15.25 0.39
CA GLY A 227 -8.23 -15.90 0.19
C GLY A 227 -7.37 -15.99 1.46
N ILE A 228 -7.40 -14.95 2.31
CA ILE A 228 -6.71 -14.97 3.61
C ILE A 228 -7.48 -15.77 4.64
N LEU A 229 -8.79 -15.54 4.76
CA LEU A 229 -9.63 -16.24 5.73
C LEU A 229 -9.60 -17.77 5.50
N SER A 230 -9.71 -18.23 4.25
CA SER A 230 -9.65 -19.66 3.93
C SER A 230 -8.30 -20.32 4.18
N ARG A 231 -7.20 -19.55 4.20
CA ARG A 231 -5.84 -20.07 4.40
C ARG A 231 -5.45 -20.16 5.87
N TYR A 232 -6.00 -19.28 6.70
CA TYR A 232 -5.53 -19.07 8.08
C TYR A 232 -6.64 -19.04 9.14
N SER A 233 -7.91 -19.21 8.77
CA SER A 233 -9.04 -19.41 9.70
C SER A 233 -9.41 -20.89 9.79
#